data_AF-A0A2A7MCH5-F1
#
_entry.id   AF-A0A2A7MCH5-F1
#
_cell.length_a   1.000
_cell.length_b   1.000
_cell.length_c   1.000
_cell.angle_alpha   90.00
_cell.angle_beta   90.00
_cell.angle_gamma   90.00
#
_symmetry.space_group_name_H-M   'P 1'
#
loop_
_entity.id
_entity.type
_entity.pdbx_description
1 polymer ?
#
loop_
_entity_poly.entity_id
_entity_poly.type
_entity_poly.pdbx_seq_one_letter_code
_entity_poly.pdbx_strand_id
1 'polypeptide(L)'
;MKKIIIFIIFTLTLIMNMSIALFWNPDIDNKKDDPMQSTEVFSDTRSLCKVDDVILLEELDNSQSKELDSILSPLSTFEIELVKEELNTCSEDEIIKAFRKLKRRLPESEYKKIEEILSPLIDIEELNSILKNKYV
;
A
#
# COMPACT_ATOMS: atom_id res chain seq x y z
N MET A 1 -19.17 -15.01 50.39
CA MET A 1 -19.40 -14.70 48.96
C MET A 1 -19.00 -13.28 48.56
N LYS A 2 -19.43 -12.21 49.26
CA LYS A 2 -19.07 -10.82 48.90
C LYS A 2 -17.55 -10.56 48.77
N LYS A 3 -16.73 -11.09 49.70
CA LYS A 3 -15.26 -10.94 49.66
C LYS A 3 -14.59 -11.63 48.46
N ILE A 4 -15.16 -12.74 48.00
CA ILE A 4 -14.66 -13.49 46.84
C ILE A 4 -14.98 -12.74 45.54
N ILE A 5 -16.19 -12.18 45.46
CA ILE A 5 -16.61 -11.35 44.32
C ILE A 5 -15.72 -10.11 44.19
N ILE A 6 -15.40 -9.45 45.31
CA ILE A 6 -14.48 -8.30 45.32
C ILE A 6 -13.10 -8.70 44.80
N PHE A 7 -12.60 -9.88 45.19
CA PHE A 7 -11.30 -10.37 44.74
C PHE A 7 -11.29 -10.65 43.23
N ILE A 8 -12.36 -11.26 42.70
CA ILE A 8 -12.50 -11.54 41.25
C ILE A 8 -12.53 -10.24 40.45
N ILE A 9 -13.31 -9.25 40.89
CA ILE A 9 -13.38 -7.93 40.23
C ILE A 9 -12.00 -7.28 40.23
N PHE A 10 -11.29 -7.30 41.37
CA PHE A 10 -9.96 -6.71 41.47
C PHE A 10 -8.93 -7.36 40.52
N THR A 11 -8.96 -8.69 40.41
CA THR A 11 -8.08 -9.42 39.49
C THR A 11 -8.40 -9.15 38.02
N LEU A 12 -9.69 -9.04 37.67
CA LEU A 12 -10.11 -8.70 36.30
C LEU A 12 -9.66 -7.29 35.89
N THR A 13 -9.80 -6.31 36.79
CA THR A 13 -9.34 -4.94 36.53
C THR A 13 -7.82 -4.86 36.36
N LEU A 14 -7.06 -5.64 37.14
CA LEU A 14 -5.60 -5.74 37.00
C LEU A 14 -5.18 -6.29 35.64
N ILE A 15 -5.83 -7.37 35.17
CA ILE A 15 -5.55 -7.97 33.86
C ILE A 15 -5.87 -6.99 32.74
N MET A 16 -7.02 -6.31 32.80
CA MET A 16 -7.45 -5.36 31.78
C MET A 16 -6.49 -4.16 31.68
N ASN A 17 -6.01 -3.65 32.81
CA ASN A 17 -5.03 -2.56 32.83
C ASN A 17 -3.66 -3.00 32.27
N MET A 18 -3.24 -4.24 32.56
CA MET A 18 -2.00 -4.81 32.03
C MET A 18 -2.08 -5.06 30.52
N SER A 19 -3.23 -5.51 30.00
CA SER A 19 -3.44 -5.68 28.56
C SER A 19 -3.46 -4.34 27.83
N ILE A 20 -3.98 -3.28 28.45
CA ILE A 20 -3.86 -1.92 27.90
C ILE A 20 -2.38 -1.52 27.83
N ALA A 21 -1.56 -1.73 28.86
CA ALA A 21 -0.13 -1.42 28.79
C ALA A 21 0.65 -2.22 27.71
N LEU A 22 0.22 -3.44 27.38
CA LEU A 22 0.84 -4.26 26.34
C LEU A 22 0.35 -3.94 24.91
N PHE A 23 -0.89 -3.46 24.75
CA PHE A 23 -1.48 -3.12 23.45
C PHE A 23 -1.61 -1.62 23.21
N TRP A 24 -1.24 -0.78 24.18
CA TRP A 24 -1.22 0.66 24.02
C TRP A 24 0.02 1.04 23.24
N ASN A 25 -0.21 1.44 22.00
CA ASN A 25 0.77 1.94 21.06
C ASN A 25 0.42 3.41 20.79
N PRO A 26 0.85 4.34 21.67
CA PRO A 26 0.58 5.76 21.51
C PRO A 26 1.55 6.27 20.44
N ASP A 27 1.06 6.49 19.23
CA ASP A 27 1.85 7.02 18.11
C ASP A 27 3.08 6.17 17.72
N ILE A 28 2.91 5.41 16.64
CA ILE A 28 4.02 5.13 15.72
C ILE A 28 4.33 6.44 14.98
N ASP A 29 4.78 7.45 15.71
CA ASP A 29 5.60 8.56 15.24
C ASP A 29 6.93 8.46 15.98
N ASN A 30 7.61 7.32 15.80
CA ASN A 30 9.03 7.25 16.10
C ASN A 30 9.80 7.77 14.89
N LYS A 31 9.86 9.10 14.81
CA LYS A 31 11.12 9.77 14.48
C LYS A 31 12.20 9.15 15.38
N LYS A 32 13.00 8.25 14.80
CA LYS A 32 14.32 7.98 15.34
C LYS A 32 15.21 9.12 14.88
N ASP A 33 15.56 9.97 15.83
CA ASP A 33 16.71 10.85 15.74
C ASP A 33 17.95 10.02 15.41
N ASP A 34 18.42 10.13 14.18
CA ASP A 34 19.82 9.92 13.83
C ASP A 34 20.38 11.32 13.47
N PRO A 35 21.30 11.90 14.26
CA PRO A 35 21.74 13.26 14.05
C PRO A 35 22.89 13.29 13.05
N MET A 36 22.61 13.06 11.76
CA MET A 36 23.46 13.56 10.66
C MET A 36 22.80 13.31 9.30
N GLN A 37 22.75 14.39 8.51
CA GLN A 37 22.13 14.51 7.19
C GLN A 37 20.61 14.70 7.22
N SER A 38 20.20 15.86 7.75
CA SER A 38 19.16 16.65 7.11
C SER A 38 19.64 17.05 5.71
N THR A 39 19.69 16.08 4.79
CA THR A 39 19.41 16.41 3.41
C THR A 39 17.92 16.68 3.44
N GLU A 40 17.55 17.95 3.45
CA GLU A 40 16.23 18.37 3.00
C GLU A 40 16.04 17.71 1.63
N VAL A 41 15.44 16.52 1.63
CA VAL A 41 14.86 15.97 0.42
C VAL A 41 13.71 16.93 0.19
N PHE A 42 13.98 17.93 -0.65
CA PHE A 42 12.97 18.54 -1.46
C PHE A 42 12.18 17.37 -2.04
N SER A 43 11.06 17.02 -1.39
CA SER A 43 10.03 16.23 -2.01
C SER A 43 9.59 17.10 -3.16
N ASP A 44 10.23 16.94 -4.31
CA ASP A 44 9.56 17.14 -5.58
C ASP A 44 8.35 16.24 -5.47
N THR A 45 7.21 16.80 -5.05
CA THR A 45 5.93 16.13 -4.95
C THR A 45 5.40 15.94 -6.37
N ARG A 46 6.17 15.21 -7.18
CA ARG A 46 5.73 14.77 -8.49
C ARG A 46 4.83 13.58 -8.22
N SER A 47 3.53 13.79 -8.40
CA SER A 47 2.56 12.72 -8.31
C SER A 47 2.89 11.66 -9.36
N LEU A 48 2.90 10.38 -8.97
CA LEU A 48 2.98 9.29 -9.93
C LEU A 48 1.78 9.27 -10.87
N CYS A 49 0.64 9.82 -10.47
CA CYS A 49 -0.52 9.96 -11.33
C CYS A 49 -0.38 11.18 -12.23
N LYS A 50 -0.56 10.96 -13.52
CA LYS A 50 -0.62 11.99 -14.55
C LYS A 50 -2.01 12.60 -14.69
N VAL A 51 -3.01 12.00 -14.03
CA VAL A 51 -4.41 12.43 -14.02
C VAL A 51 -4.80 12.92 -12.63
N ASP A 52 -5.54 14.03 -12.58
CA ASP A 52 -5.97 14.68 -11.34
C ASP A 52 -7.30 14.07 -10.84
N ASP A 53 -7.31 13.51 -9.63
CA ASP A 53 -8.52 13.12 -8.87
C ASP A 53 -9.58 12.29 -9.62
N VAL A 54 -9.15 11.43 -10.56
CA VAL A 54 -10.04 10.47 -11.25
C VAL A 54 -9.77 9.04 -10.76
N ILE A 55 -10.81 8.22 -10.81
CA ILE A 55 -10.71 6.77 -10.67
C ILE A 55 -9.86 6.22 -11.83
N LEU A 56 -8.59 5.92 -11.55
CA LEU A 56 -7.58 5.58 -12.57
C LEU A 56 -8.05 4.52 -13.57
N LEU A 57 -8.72 3.47 -13.09
CA LEU A 57 -9.16 2.37 -13.96
C LEU A 57 -10.38 2.71 -14.82
N GLU A 58 -11.12 3.78 -14.50
CA GLU A 58 -12.25 4.26 -15.31
C GLU A 58 -11.80 5.01 -16.56
N GLU A 59 -10.57 5.55 -16.56
CA GLU A 59 -9.97 6.22 -17.73
C GLU A 59 -9.43 5.23 -18.78
N LEU A 60 -9.37 3.95 -18.44
CA LEU A 60 -9.01 2.92 -19.41
C LEU A 60 -10.14 2.70 -20.40
N ASP A 61 -9.80 2.59 -21.69
CA ASP A 61 -10.79 2.18 -22.67
C ASP A 61 -11.23 0.72 -22.46
N ASN A 62 -12.37 0.34 -23.05
CA ASN A 62 -12.92 -1.02 -22.91
C ASN A 62 -11.97 -2.13 -23.38
N SER A 63 -11.05 -1.84 -24.31
CA SER A 63 -10.07 -2.80 -24.80
C SER A 63 -8.94 -2.98 -23.78
N GLN A 64 -8.39 -1.87 -23.28
CA GLN A 64 -7.35 -1.82 -22.26
C GLN A 64 -7.82 -2.44 -20.95
N SER A 65 -9.05 -2.15 -20.53
CA SER A 65 -9.66 -2.74 -19.33
C SER A 65 -9.77 -4.27 -19.44
N LYS A 66 -10.24 -4.79 -20.60
CA LYS A 66 -10.30 -6.24 -20.85
C LYS A 66 -8.92 -6.88 -20.94
N GLU A 67 -7.95 -6.18 -21.53
CA GLU A 67 -6.58 -6.68 -21.62
C GLU A 67 -5.95 -6.76 -20.24
N LEU A 68 -6.13 -5.73 -19.40
CA LEU A 68 -5.70 -5.75 -18.00
C LEU A 68 -6.33 -6.92 -17.24
N ASP A 69 -7.64 -7.15 -17.38
CA ASP A 69 -8.33 -8.29 -16.76
C ASP A 69 -7.79 -9.63 -17.24
N SER A 70 -7.46 -9.75 -18.54
CA SER A 70 -6.85 -10.95 -19.09
C SER A 70 -5.45 -11.19 -18.50
N ILE A 71 -4.65 -10.15 -18.34
CA ILE A 71 -3.30 -10.25 -17.75
C ILE A 71 -3.38 -10.61 -16.26
N LEU A 72 -4.37 -10.09 -15.53
CA LEU A 72 -4.57 -10.37 -14.12
C LEU A 72 -5.24 -11.74 -13.85
N SER A 73 -5.84 -12.37 -14.87
CA SER A 73 -6.56 -13.64 -14.75
C SER A 73 -5.79 -14.82 -14.11
N PRO A 74 -4.44 -14.91 -14.15
CA PRO A 74 -3.71 -15.94 -13.43
C PRO A 74 -3.66 -15.75 -11.90
N LEU A 75 -4.01 -14.57 -11.40
CA LEU A 75 -4.07 -14.26 -9.98
C LEU A 75 -5.37 -14.78 -9.35
N SER A 76 -5.39 -14.94 -8.03
CA SER A 76 -6.64 -15.26 -7.33
C SER A 76 -7.62 -14.08 -7.38
N THR A 77 -8.93 -14.34 -7.37
CA THR A 77 -9.96 -13.29 -7.39
C THR A 77 -9.73 -12.21 -6.31
N PHE A 78 -9.33 -12.63 -5.11
CA PHE A 78 -8.99 -11.71 -4.03
C PHE A 78 -7.77 -10.83 -4.35
N GLU A 79 -6.72 -11.40 -4.95
CA GLU A 79 -5.55 -10.62 -5.38
C GLU A 79 -5.89 -9.64 -6.50
N ILE A 80 -6.78 -10.03 -7.42
CA ILE A 80 -7.25 -9.16 -8.51
C ILE A 80 -8.00 -7.96 -7.93
N GLU A 81 -8.97 -8.20 -7.04
CA GLU A 81 -9.73 -7.12 -6.38
C GLU A 81 -8.82 -6.17 -5.62
N LEU A 82 -7.88 -6.72 -4.84
CA LEU A 82 -6.94 -5.92 -4.07
C LEU A 82 -6.03 -5.06 -4.96
N VAL A 83 -5.47 -5.64 -6.04
CA VAL A 83 -4.64 -4.87 -6.99
C VAL A 83 -5.48 -3.77 -7.65
N LYS A 84 -6.72 -4.08 -8.04
CA LYS A 84 -7.60 -3.08 -8.65
C LYS A 84 -7.92 -1.96 -7.68
N GLU A 85 -8.22 -2.26 -6.42
CA GLU A 85 -8.46 -1.27 -5.37
C GLU A 85 -7.25 -0.35 -5.17
N GLU A 86 -6.06 -0.93 -5.05
CA GLU A 86 -4.81 -0.18 -4.89
C GLU A 86 -4.52 0.72 -6.10
N LEU A 87 -4.70 0.19 -7.32
CA LEU A 87 -4.54 0.95 -8.57
C LEU A 87 -5.64 1.98 -8.80
N ASN A 88 -6.80 1.85 -8.15
CA ASN A 88 -7.91 2.79 -8.34
C ASN A 88 -7.67 4.12 -7.62
N THR A 89 -6.75 4.13 -6.67
CA THR A 89 -6.38 5.31 -5.91
C THR A 89 -5.19 6.01 -6.56
N CYS A 90 -5.22 7.34 -6.64
CA CYS A 90 -4.04 8.14 -7.02
C CYS A 90 -3.00 8.27 -5.89
N SER A 91 -2.93 7.28 -4.98
CA SER A 91 -1.97 7.27 -3.88
C SER A 91 -0.67 6.61 -4.34
N GLU A 92 0.45 7.30 -4.20
CA GLU A 92 1.78 6.81 -4.56
C GLU A 92 2.08 5.46 -3.89
N ASP A 93 1.80 5.34 -2.60
CA ASP A 93 2.06 4.12 -1.83
C ASP A 93 1.23 2.93 -2.31
N GLU A 94 -0.04 3.16 -2.68
CA GLU A 94 -0.92 2.10 -3.17
C GLU A 94 -0.51 1.65 -4.58
N ILE A 95 -0.15 2.58 -5.46
CA ILE A 95 0.40 2.28 -6.78
C ILE A 95 1.70 1.46 -6.64
N ILE A 96 2.61 1.87 -5.76
CA ILE A 96 3.86 1.12 -5.51
C ILE A 96 3.56 -0.29 -4.98
N LYS A 97 2.61 -0.45 -4.06
CA LYS A 97 2.20 -1.77 -3.53
C LYS A 97 1.65 -2.66 -4.64
N ALA A 98 0.76 -2.15 -5.47
CA ALA A 98 0.16 -2.88 -6.58
C ALA A 98 1.24 -3.37 -7.56
N PHE A 99 2.11 -2.46 -8.04
CA PHE A 99 3.15 -2.82 -9.00
C PHE A 99 4.21 -3.79 -8.42
N ARG A 100 4.54 -3.71 -7.12
CA ARG A 100 5.38 -4.73 -6.48
C ARG A 100 4.74 -6.12 -6.50
N LYS A 101 3.45 -6.21 -6.18
CA LYS A 101 2.73 -7.48 -6.20
C LYS A 101 2.70 -8.06 -7.61
N LEU A 102 2.37 -7.24 -8.60
CA LEU A 102 2.32 -7.62 -10.00
C LEU A 102 3.69 -8.09 -10.51
N LYS A 103 4.76 -7.35 -10.22
CA LYS A 103 6.13 -7.73 -10.60
C LYS A 103 6.58 -9.07 -10.01
N ARG A 104 6.09 -9.42 -8.81
CA ARG A 104 6.43 -10.69 -8.15
C ARG A 104 5.60 -11.87 -8.67
N ARG A 105 4.37 -11.62 -9.12
CA ARG A 105 3.40 -12.68 -9.45
C ARG A 105 3.32 -12.97 -10.95
N LEU A 106 3.55 -11.97 -11.79
CA LEU A 106 3.40 -12.08 -13.23
C LEU A 106 4.76 -12.31 -13.91
N PRO A 107 4.77 -13.02 -15.04
CA PRO A 107 5.91 -13.02 -15.96
C PRO A 107 6.31 -11.61 -16.38
N GLU A 108 7.59 -11.37 -16.61
CA GLU A 108 8.12 -10.05 -17.00
C GLU A 108 7.42 -9.49 -18.24
N SER A 109 7.07 -10.34 -19.22
CA SER A 109 6.35 -9.94 -20.43
C SER A 109 4.94 -9.41 -20.14
N GLU A 110 4.25 -9.99 -19.16
CA GLU A 110 2.91 -9.58 -18.75
C GLU A 110 2.96 -8.32 -17.89
N TYR A 111 3.92 -8.26 -16.97
CA TYR A 111 4.18 -7.06 -16.17
C TYR A 111 4.47 -5.83 -17.05
N LYS A 112 5.31 -5.98 -18.09
CA LYS A 112 5.59 -4.91 -19.06
C LYS A 112 4.35 -4.43 -19.82
N LYS A 113 3.41 -5.32 -20.13
CA LYS A 113 2.14 -4.91 -20.76
C LYS A 113 1.28 -4.08 -19.81
N ILE A 114 1.27 -4.40 -18.52
CA ILE A 114 0.58 -3.56 -17.53
C ILE A 114 1.22 -2.17 -17.48
N GLU A 115 2.55 -2.09 -17.49
CA GLU A 115 3.27 -0.81 -17.58
C GLU A 115 2.85 -0.02 -18.83
N GLU A 116 2.75 -0.68 -19.99
CA GLU A 116 2.31 -0.05 -21.24
C GLU A 116 0.86 0.48 -21.15
N ILE A 117 -0.08 -0.35 -20.65
CA ILE A 117 -1.50 0.00 -20.49
C ILE A 117 -1.66 1.22 -19.56
N LEU A 118 -0.92 1.23 -18.45
CA LEU A 118 -1.05 2.27 -17.42
C LEU A 118 -0.13 3.47 -17.65
N SER A 119 0.82 3.41 -18.61
CA SER A 119 1.74 4.51 -18.91
C SER A 119 1.11 5.87 -19.25
N PRO A 120 -0.10 5.95 -19.84
CA PRO A 120 -0.77 7.23 -20.05
C PRO A 120 -1.25 7.87 -18.73
N LEU A 121 -1.52 7.04 -17.73
CA LEU A 121 -2.14 7.43 -16.46
C LEU A 121 -1.11 7.56 -15.33
N ILE A 122 -0.02 6.80 -15.40
CA ILE A 122 1.01 6.69 -14.36
C ILE A 122 2.39 7.01 -14.94
N ASP A 123 3.23 7.70 -14.17
CA ASP A 123 4.65 7.86 -14.46
C ASP A 123 5.42 6.56 -14.15
N ILE A 124 5.45 5.67 -15.15
CA ILE A 124 6.13 4.38 -15.08
C ILE A 124 7.65 4.53 -14.94
N GLU A 125 8.25 5.61 -15.44
CA GLU A 125 9.69 5.82 -15.33
C GLU A 125 10.07 6.14 -13.88
N GLU A 126 9.35 7.08 -13.27
CA GLU A 126 9.50 7.45 -11.87
C GLU A 126 9.18 6.27 -10.95
N LEU A 127 8.07 5.57 -11.20
CA LEU A 127 7.69 4.35 -10.47
C LEU A 127 8.80 3.30 -10.52
N ASN A 128 9.37 3.05 -11.69
CA ASN A 128 10.46 2.08 -11.83
C ASN A 128 11.75 2.53 -11.13
N SER A 129 12.02 3.83 -11.07
CA SER A 129 13.12 4.38 -10.27
C SER A 129 12.91 4.09 -8.78
N ILE A 130 11.71 4.37 -8.25
CA ILE A 130 11.34 4.09 -6.85
C ILE A 130 11.42 2.59 -6.55
N LEU A 131 10.91 1.75 -7.45
CA LEU A 131 10.94 0.29 -7.33
C LEU A 131 12.33 -0.31 -7.48
N LYS A 132 13.33 0.41 -8.02
CA LYS A 132 14.72 -0.03 -8.01
C LYS A 132 15.43 0.42 -6.73
N ASN A 133 15.15 1.64 -6.26
CA ASN A 133 15.87 2.25 -5.15
C ASN A 133 15.45 1.70 -3.77
N LYS A 134 14.18 1.29 -3.60
CA LYS A 134 13.68 0.63 -2.37
C LYS A 134 14.06 -0.86 -2.26
N TYR A 135 15.00 -1.36 -3.09
CA TYR A 135 15.58 -2.71 -3.03
C TYR A 135 17.08 -2.72 -2.67
N VAL A 136 17.60 -1.60 -2.13
CA VAL A 136 18.91 -1.53 -1.45
C VAL A 136 18.71 -1.60 0.06
#